data_AF-A0A3D9RQF2-F1
#
_entry.id   AF-A0A3D9RQF2-F1
#
_cell.length_a   1.000
_cell.length_b   1.000
_cell.length_c   1.000
_cell.angle_alpha   90.00
_cell.angle_beta   90.00
_cell.angle_gamma   90.00
#
_symmetry.space_group_name_H-M   'P 1'
#
loop_
_entity.id
_entity.type
_entity.pdbx_description
1 polymer ?
#
loop_
_entity_poly.entity_id
_entity_poly.type
_entity_poly.pdbx_seq_one_letter_code
_entity_poly.pdbx_strand_id
1 'polypeptide(L)'
;MDNSTNKNQGNEDKLPTFPDTLYPQLPQFLQDAVSHATSNQERDMLLLGAITSISSCIPKVYGIYDKDKVYSNLYLFVTAPASSGKGKLNKSRLIINKIHKSLRAEMESLNEDYKKDLAYYNKNKKNNSDLVRPKKPTEKMLFIPANNSSTGMFQLLNDNDEKGIIFETEGDTLTQAFKSDYGDYSDGFRKAFHHEPITYFRRTDREYVEIEKPKLSVVLSGTPGQVISLIPRAEDGLFSRFMFYYLVMKSEWINPYDKSDTEDLDLKYKKLGDNFFEFYKLLNDSDEIKISISDVQGEKSFEYFSKLQAKYENIDSDGFIANVRRLGLISFRLIMILTTLRIMEDGSDVPNERECSDIDYDSVLKMIPILTHHSRKVFFTLNKVEKPAGHKSSKEEFIEALPKTFSRKDYISIAKNKGIKDKTAEGYISKLVKDGILYKKSHNNYINTLFPEDGES
;
A
#
# COMPACT_ATOMS: atom_id res chain seq x y z
N MET A 1 36.60 -37.71 19.06
CA MET A 1 35.52 -36.96 19.74
C MET A 1 35.18 -35.81 18.81
N ASP A 2 34.32 -36.10 17.83
CA ASP A 2 33.83 -35.14 16.85
C ASP A 2 32.57 -34.48 17.41
N ASN A 3 32.64 -33.16 17.65
CA ASN A 3 31.46 -32.35 17.87
C ASN A 3 31.06 -31.69 16.55
N SER A 4 30.25 -32.41 15.78
CA SER A 4 29.51 -31.90 14.64
C SER A 4 28.40 -30.97 15.13
N THR A 5 28.66 -29.66 15.04
CA THR A 5 27.63 -28.64 15.25
C THR A 5 26.73 -28.64 14.02
N ASN A 6 25.58 -29.30 14.13
CA ASN A 6 24.50 -29.24 13.15
C ASN A 6 24.00 -27.79 13.04
N LYS A 7 24.53 -27.04 12.06
CA LYS A 7 23.89 -25.82 11.56
C LYS A 7 22.62 -26.24 10.85
N ASN A 8 21.48 -26.08 11.52
CA ASN A 8 20.18 -25.98 10.85
C ASN A 8 20.23 -24.80 9.87
N GLN A 9 20.54 -25.08 8.61
CA GLN A 9 20.20 -24.19 7.50
C GLN A 9 18.67 -24.16 7.45
N GLY A 10 18.09 -23.13 8.06
CA GLY A 10 16.66 -22.87 7.92
C GLY A 10 16.35 -22.65 6.45
N ASN A 11 15.42 -23.44 5.92
CA ASN A 11 14.79 -23.21 4.63
C ASN A 11 14.34 -21.74 4.58
N GLU A 12 15.02 -20.90 3.80
CA GLU A 12 14.54 -19.54 3.56
C GLU A 12 13.26 -19.65 2.73
N ASP A 13 12.09 -19.53 3.39
CA ASP A 13 10.79 -19.48 2.72
C ASP A 13 10.84 -18.38 1.63
N LYS A 14 10.94 -18.81 0.37
CA LYS A 14 10.87 -17.93 -0.80
C LYS A 14 9.49 -17.30 -0.81
N LEU A 15 9.41 -16.01 -0.54
CA LEU A 15 8.15 -15.28 -0.59
C LEU A 15 7.63 -15.22 -2.04
N PRO A 16 6.32 -15.33 -2.23
CA PRO A 16 5.74 -15.36 -3.56
C PRO A 16 5.84 -13.98 -4.22
N THR A 17 5.81 -13.94 -5.55
CA THR A 17 5.74 -12.69 -6.34
C THR A 17 4.41 -12.66 -7.09
N PHE A 18 4.02 -11.50 -7.62
CA PHE A 18 2.84 -11.44 -8.49
C PHE A 18 3.01 -12.37 -9.70
N PRO A 19 1.92 -13.03 -10.15
CA PRO A 19 1.99 -13.93 -11.29
C PRO A 19 2.27 -13.17 -12.59
N ASP A 20 3.03 -13.76 -13.52
CA ASP A 20 3.37 -13.13 -14.81
C ASP A 20 2.12 -12.74 -15.62
N THR A 21 1.03 -13.49 -15.46
CA THR A 21 -0.27 -13.21 -16.09
C THR A 21 -0.91 -11.90 -15.65
N LEU A 22 -0.45 -11.28 -14.55
CA LEU A 22 -0.95 -10.00 -14.07
C LEU A 22 -0.56 -8.85 -15.00
N TYR A 23 0.71 -8.80 -15.42
CA TYR A 23 1.27 -7.58 -16.01
C TYR A 23 0.67 -7.19 -17.36
N PRO A 24 0.39 -8.12 -18.30
CA PRO A 24 -0.29 -7.78 -19.55
C PRO A 24 -1.72 -7.24 -19.37
N GLN A 25 -2.32 -7.47 -18.19
CA GLN A 25 -3.68 -7.03 -17.86
C GLN A 25 -3.71 -5.65 -17.20
N LEU A 26 -2.58 -5.10 -16.78
CA LEU A 26 -2.54 -3.79 -16.14
C LEU A 26 -2.83 -2.67 -17.15
N PRO A 27 -3.26 -1.48 -16.69
CA PRO A 27 -3.19 -0.27 -17.50
C PRO A 27 -1.80 -0.09 -18.12
N GLN A 28 -1.74 0.31 -19.39
CA GLN A 28 -0.52 0.50 -20.18
C GLN A 28 0.51 1.37 -19.43
N PHE A 29 0.04 2.42 -18.75
CA PHE A 29 0.89 3.26 -17.91
C PHE A 29 1.70 2.46 -16.86
N LEU A 30 1.05 1.49 -16.19
CA LEU A 30 1.72 0.64 -15.20
C LEU A 30 2.58 -0.43 -15.85
N GLN A 31 2.21 -0.94 -17.03
CA GLN A 31 3.06 -1.83 -17.81
C GLN A 31 4.39 -1.15 -18.16
N ASP A 32 4.32 0.09 -18.65
CA ASP A 32 5.50 0.90 -18.98
C ASP A 32 6.36 1.17 -17.73
N ALA A 33 5.72 1.48 -16.60
CA ALA A 33 6.40 1.73 -15.34
C ALA A 33 7.21 0.52 -14.83
N VAL A 34 6.81 -0.71 -15.15
CA VAL A 34 7.49 -1.92 -14.66
C VAL A 34 8.35 -2.63 -15.71
N SER A 35 8.30 -2.17 -16.97
CA SER A 35 8.94 -2.81 -18.12
C SER A 35 10.46 -3.00 -17.99
N HIS A 36 11.13 -2.16 -17.18
CA HIS A 36 12.58 -2.19 -16.96
C HIS A 36 13.02 -3.01 -15.74
N ALA A 37 12.08 -3.66 -15.04
CA ALA A 37 12.41 -4.48 -13.90
C ALA A 37 13.27 -5.69 -14.32
N THR A 38 14.36 -5.93 -13.61
CA THR A 38 15.27 -7.07 -13.91
C THR A 38 14.93 -8.34 -13.12
N SER A 39 13.90 -8.30 -12.28
CA SER A 39 13.41 -9.47 -11.53
C SER A 39 11.95 -9.31 -11.11
N ASN A 40 11.27 -10.42 -10.82
CA ASN A 40 9.86 -10.38 -10.37
C ASN A 40 9.66 -9.55 -9.10
N GLN A 41 10.56 -9.65 -8.11
CA GLN A 41 10.47 -8.84 -6.89
C GLN A 41 10.67 -7.35 -7.14
N GLU A 42 11.57 -7.00 -8.06
CA GLU A 42 11.75 -5.62 -8.48
C GLU A 42 10.51 -5.12 -9.23
N ARG A 43 9.92 -5.94 -10.09
CA ARG A 43 8.72 -5.63 -10.86
C ARG A 43 7.53 -5.36 -9.94
N ASP A 44 7.34 -6.19 -8.92
CA ASP A 44 6.32 -6.01 -7.88
C ASP A 44 6.54 -4.73 -7.07
N MET A 45 7.79 -4.48 -6.65
CA MET A 45 8.14 -3.27 -5.90
C MET A 45 7.87 -2.00 -6.71
N LEU A 46 8.27 -1.97 -7.98
CA LEU A 46 8.04 -0.82 -8.86
C LEU A 46 6.54 -0.62 -9.12
N LEU A 47 5.78 -1.71 -9.31
CA LEU A 47 4.33 -1.67 -9.46
C LEU A 47 3.65 -1.05 -8.23
N LEU A 48 3.95 -1.58 -7.04
CA LEU A 48 3.37 -1.10 -5.78
C LEU A 48 3.77 0.34 -5.50
N GLY A 49 5.03 0.71 -5.75
CA GLY A 49 5.53 2.07 -5.62
C GLY A 49 4.81 3.05 -6.54
N ALA A 50 4.62 2.69 -7.81
CA ALA A 50 3.91 3.50 -8.80
C ALA A 50 2.44 3.70 -8.40
N ILE A 51 1.71 2.60 -8.13
CA ILE A 51 0.30 2.63 -7.70
C ILE A 51 0.13 3.51 -6.45
N THR A 52 0.98 3.32 -5.44
CA THR A 52 0.88 4.08 -4.18
C THR A 52 1.22 5.55 -4.38
N SER A 53 2.17 5.88 -5.27
CA SER A 53 2.48 7.28 -5.61
C SER A 53 1.33 7.96 -6.36
N ILE A 54 0.72 7.25 -7.31
CA ILE A 54 -0.44 7.73 -8.07
C ILE A 54 -1.65 7.94 -7.15
N SER A 55 -1.80 7.11 -6.11
CA SER A 55 -2.94 7.17 -5.19
C SER A 55 -3.16 8.52 -4.50
N SER A 56 -2.10 9.34 -4.33
CA SER A 56 -2.21 10.71 -3.77
C SER A 56 -2.51 11.78 -4.81
N CYS A 57 -2.45 11.43 -6.10
CA CYS A 57 -2.47 12.36 -7.22
C CYS A 57 -3.70 12.18 -8.12
N ILE A 58 -4.76 11.55 -7.61
CA ILE A 58 -6.06 11.45 -8.30
C ILE A 58 -7.18 12.01 -7.40
N PRO A 59 -7.08 13.30 -6.99
CA PRO A 59 -7.77 13.83 -5.81
C PRO A 59 -9.30 13.94 -5.94
N LYS A 60 -9.83 13.91 -7.17
CA LYS A 60 -11.26 13.97 -7.48
C LYS A 60 -11.91 12.58 -7.66
N VAL A 61 -11.13 11.51 -7.51
CA VAL A 61 -11.63 10.13 -7.59
C VAL A 61 -12.12 9.68 -6.23
N TYR A 62 -13.33 9.13 -6.17
CA TYR A 62 -13.89 8.54 -4.97
C TYR A 62 -14.68 7.26 -5.29
N GLY A 63 -14.96 6.47 -4.26
CA GLY A 63 -15.87 5.33 -4.33
C GLY A 63 -16.71 5.24 -3.06
N ILE A 64 -17.70 4.34 -3.06
CA ILE A 64 -18.50 4.05 -1.87
C ILE A 64 -18.11 2.66 -1.37
N TYR A 65 -17.62 2.58 -0.13
CA TYR A 65 -17.26 1.32 0.53
C TYR A 65 -17.86 1.31 1.94
N ASP A 66 -18.59 0.26 2.28
CA ASP A 66 -19.34 0.17 3.55
C ASP A 66 -20.23 1.40 3.82
N LYS A 67 -20.91 1.89 2.77
CA LYS A 67 -21.79 3.08 2.77
C LYS A 67 -21.08 4.42 2.95
N ASP A 68 -19.76 4.44 3.08
CA ASP A 68 -18.97 5.65 3.23
C ASP A 68 -18.24 6.04 1.95
N LYS A 69 -18.11 7.35 1.71
CA LYS A 69 -17.27 7.90 0.64
C LYS A 69 -15.80 7.75 1.01
N VAL A 70 -15.05 6.99 0.19
CA VAL A 70 -13.62 6.74 0.36
C VAL A 70 -12.82 7.24 -0.85
N TYR A 71 -11.56 7.61 -0.62
CA TYR A 71 -10.62 8.05 -1.66
C TYR A 71 -9.55 6.98 -1.89
N SER A 72 -8.74 7.15 -2.94
CA SER A 72 -7.77 6.18 -3.44
C SER A 72 -6.53 5.95 -2.56
N ASN A 73 -6.32 6.74 -1.51
CA ASN A 73 -5.03 6.82 -0.81
C ASN A 73 -4.55 5.48 -0.19
N LEU A 74 -3.29 5.13 -0.47
CA LEU A 74 -2.67 3.88 -0.03
C LEU A 74 -1.41 4.13 0.80
N TYR A 75 -1.12 3.18 1.70
CA TYR A 75 0.14 3.10 2.44
C TYR A 75 0.92 1.86 2.04
N LEU A 76 2.19 2.03 1.69
CA LEU A 76 3.12 0.99 1.30
C LEU A 76 4.37 1.04 2.17
N PHE A 77 4.79 -0.12 2.67
CA PHE A 77 6.10 -0.31 3.29
C PHE A 77 6.84 -1.46 2.60
N VAL A 78 7.90 -1.12 1.87
CA VAL A 78 8.84 -2.09 1.28
C VAL A 78 9.95 -2.38 2.28
N THR A 79 9.96 -3.59 2.84
CA THR A 79 10.97 -4.00 3.81
C THR A 79 12.03 -4.88 3.16
N ALA A 80 13.30 -4.59 3.43
CA ALA A 80 14.41 -5.34 2.85
C ALA A 80 15.68 -5.22 3.69
N PRO A 81 16.52 -6.26 3.76
CA PRO A 81 17.89 -6.12 4.25
C PRO A 81 18.66 -4.99 3.54
N ALA A 82 19.79 -4.58 4.12
CA ALA A 82 20.70 -3.66 3.43
C ALA A 82 21.10 -4.23 2.06
N SER A 83 21.36 -3.35 1.09
CA SER A 83 21.83 -3.73 -0.26
C SER A 83 20.91 -4.62 -1.09
N SER A 84 19.62 -4.76 -0.74
CA SER A 84 18.66 -5.61 -1.45
C SER A 84 17.95 -4.93 -2.65
N GLY A 85 18.53 -3.87 -3.22
CA GLY A 85 17.96 -3.18 -4.40
C GLY A 85 16.78 -2.23 -4.16
N LYS A 86 16.35 -2.02 -2.90
CA LYS A 86 15.23 -1.13 -2.53
C LYS A 86 15.34 0.31 -3.05
N GLY A 87 16.55 0.79 -3.33
CA GLY A 87 16.79 2.13 -3.87
C GLY A 87 16.09 2.41 -5.21
N LYS A 88 15.78 1.37 -6.00
CA LYS A 88 15.00 1.53 -7.23
C LYS A 88 13.55 1.98 -6.98
N LEU A 89 13.02 1.83 -5.76
CA LEU A 89 11.70 2.35 -5.40
C LEU A 89 11.60 3.87 -5.66
N ASN A 90 12.70 4.63 -5.51
CA ASN A 90 12.75 6.07 -5.80
C ASN A 90 12.32 6.45 -7.22
N LYS A 91 12.38 5.51 -8.18
CA LYS A 91 11.90 5.78 -9.54
C LYS A 91 10.41 6.10 -9.56
N SER A 92 9.60 5.46 -8.69
CA SER A 92 8.18 5.78 -8.56
C SER A 92 7.92 7.22 -8.08
N ARG A 93 8.84 7.84 -7.33
CA ARG A 93 8.76 9.26 -6.95
C ARG A 93 8.79 10.18 -8.17
N LEU A 94 9.52 9.81 -9.23
CA LEU A 94 9.64 10.61 -10.45
C LEU A 94 8.33 10.73 -11.23
N ILE A 95 7.44 9.73 -11.12
CA ILE A 95 6.11 9.72 -11.77
C ILE A 95 5.29 10.94 -11.34
N ILE A 96 5.37 11.33 -10.06
CA ILE A 96 4.56 12.42 -9.49
C ILE A 96 5.39 13.68 -9.20
N ASN A 97 6.69 13.66 -9.48
CA ASN A 97 7.59 14.77 -9.13
C ASN A 97 7.28 16.06 -9.91
N LYS A 98 6.76 15.94 -11.13
CA LYS A 98 6.37 17.11 -11.93
C LYS A 98 5.20 17.87 -11.30
N ILE A 99 4.25 17.16 -10.69
CA ILE A 99 3.15 17.75 -9.90
C ILE A 99 3.73 18.55 -8.74
N HIS A 100 4.65 17.97 -7.98
CA HIS A 100 5.31 18.68 -6.87
C HIS A 100 6.02 19.95 -7.34
N LYS A 101 6.81 19.86 -8.42
CA LYS A 101 7.51 21.03 -8.98
C LYS A 101 6.56 22.12 -9.44
N SER A 102 5.43 21.75 -10.04
CA SER A 102 4.39 22.71 -10.46
C SER A 102 3.82 23.46 -9.25
N LEU A 103 3.49 22.76 -8.17
CA LEU A 103 3.00 23.40 -6.93
C LEU A 103 4.04 24.33 -6.30
N ARG A 104 5.32 23.94 -6.32
CA ARG A 104 6.41 24.80 -5.82
C ARG A 104 6.63 26.04 -6.67
N ALA A 105 6.52 25.92 -8.00
CA ALA A 105 6.64 27.06 -8.91
C ALA A 105 5.46 28.04 -8.76
N GLU A 106 4.23 27.54 -8.60
CA GLU A 106 3.06 28.36 -8.27
C GLU A 106 3.29 29.12 -6.96
N MET A 107 3.80 28.42 -5.94
CA MET A 107 4.08 29.02 -4.63
C MET A 107 5.20 30.07 -4.67
N GLU A 108 6.23 29.87 -5.50
CA GLU A 108 7.30 30.85 -5.72
C GLU A 108 6.74 32.14 -6.32
N SER A 109 5.89 32.02 -7.35
CA SER A 109 5.19 33.16 -7.96
C SER A 109 4.30 33.90 -6.94
N LEU A 110 3.48 33.18 -6.18
CA LEU A 110 2.60 33.78 -5.15
C LEU A 110 3.41 34.49 -4.05
N ASN A 111 4.57 33.95 -3.68
CA ASN A 111 5.47 34.57 -2.71
C ASN A 111 6.11 35.86 -3.25
N GLU A 112 6.44 35.91 -4.54
CA GLU A 112 6.96 37.14 -5.17
C GLU A 112 5.91 38.24 -5.16
N ASP A 113 4.66 37.92 -5.53
CA ASP A 113 3.56 38.88 -5.54
C ASP A 113 3.23 39.35 -4.11
N TYR A 114 3.18 38.44 -3.14
CA TYR A 114 3.05 38.78 -1.73
C TYR A 114 4.15 39.73 -1.24
N LYS A 115 5.41 39.52 -1.65
CA LYS A 115 6.51 40.43 -1.28
C LYS A 115 6.33 41.82 -1.89
N LYS A 116 5.87 41.92 -3.14
CA LYS A 116 5.57 43.21 -3.80
C LYS A 116 4.44 43.94 -3.08
N ASP A 117 3.35 43.24 -2.79
CA ASP A 117 2.19 43.79 -2.07
C ASP A 117 2.56 44.22 -0.65
N LEU A 118 3.38 43.43 0.05
CA LEU A 118 3.82 43.74 1.41
C LEU A 118 4.74 44.96 1.41
N ALA A 119 5.60 45.11 0.41
CA ALA A 119 6.44 46.30 0.24
C ALA A 119 5.59 47.54 -0.05
N TYR A 120 4.59 47.43 -0.93
CA TYR A 120 3.64 48.50 -1.22
C TYR A 120 2.84 48.91 0.02
N TYR A 121 2.29 47.94 0.76
CA TYR A 121 1.61 48.16 2.03
C TYR A 121 2.52 48.88 3.04
N ASN A 122 3.74 48.38 3.25
CA ASN A 122 4.65 48.98 4.24
C ASN A 122 5.06 50.41 3.90
N LYS A 123 5.16 50.75 2.61
CA LYS A 123 5.47 52.11 2.14
C LYS A 123 4.29 53.08 2.33
N ASN A 124 3.06 52.61 2.14
CA ASN A 124 1.89 53.48 2.07
C ASN A 124 0.96 53.43 3.31
N LYS A 125 1.14 52.47 4.22
CA LYS A 125 0.28 52.28 5.42
C LYS A 125 0.16 53.49 6.36
N LYS A 126 1.11 54.44 6.28
CA LYS A 126 1.06 55.70 7.06
C LYS A 126 0.19 56.78 6.41
N ASN A 127 -0.01 56.68 5.08
CA ASN A 127 -0.63 57.71 4.26
C ASN A 127 -2.02 57.28 3.74
N ASN A 128 -2.37 56.00 3.85
CA ASN A 128 -3.66 55.47 3.45
C ASN A 128 -4.10 54.40 4.46
N SER A 129 -5.09 54.74 5.28
CA SER A 129 -5.66 53.90 6.33
C SER A 129 -6.46 52.70 5.81
N ASP A 130 -6.88 52.74 4.54
CA ASP A 130 -7.72 51.69 3.94
C ASP A 130 -6.89 50.57 3.32
N LEU A 131 -5.56 50.68 3.35
CA LEU A 131 -4.67 49.62 2.88
C LEU A 131 -4.74 48.41 3.79
N VAL A 132 -5.15 47.27 3.22
CA VAL A 132 -5.17 45.99 3.92
C VAL A 132 -3.78 45.35 3.83
N ARG A 133 -3.29 44.83 4.96
CA ARG A 133 -2.04 44.06 4.98
C ARG A 133 -2.24 42.78 4.16
N PRO A 134 -1.41 42.49 3.15
CA PRO A 134 -1.54 41.28 2.37
C PRO A 134 -1.35 40.06 3.27
N LYS A 135 -2.09 38.98 2.98
CA LYS A 135 -1.97 37.71 3.68
C LYS A 135 -0.83 36.90 3.06
N LYS A 136 -0.03 36.24 3.89
CA LYS A 136 1.01 35.34 3.41
C LYS A 136 0.33 34.16 2.69
N PRO A 137 0.76 33.78 1.48
CA PRO A 137 0.24 32.60 0.81
C PRO A 137 0.52 31.34 1.63
N THR A 138 -0.42 30.40 1.59
CA THR A 138 -0.34 29.09 2.24
C THR A 138 0.62 28.19 1.46
N GLU A 139 1.51 27.47 2.15
CA GLU A 139 2.53 26.64 1.48
C GLU A 139 1.90 25.48 0.70
N LYS A 140 2.13 25.44 -0.61
CA LYS A 140 1.75 24.30 -1.45
C LYS A 140 2.94 23.39 -1.77
N MET A 141 2.82 22.10 -1.46
CA MET A 141 3.77 21.04 -1.78
C MET A 141 3.12 19.65 -1.74
N LEU A 142 3.34 18.83 -2.78
CA LEU A 142 2.85 17.44 -2.77
C LEU A 142 3.56 16.54 -1.76
N PHE A 143 4.90 16.55 -1.74
CA PHE A 143 5.70 15.74 -0.83
C PHE A 143 5.79 16.39 0.54
N ILE A 144 5.17 15.75 1.53
CA ILE A 144 5.29 16.15 2.93
C ILE A 144 6.56 15.51 3.48
N PRO A 145 7.50 16.31 4.01
CA PRO A 145 8.76 15.80 4.53
C PRO A 145 8.54 15.01 5.82
N ALA A 146 9.24 13.89 5.94
CA ALA A 146 9.11 12.97 7.08
C ALA A 146 9.80 13.46 8.36
N ASN A 147 10.67 14.46 8.29
CA ASN A 147 11.45 14.99 9.41
C ASN A 147 10.72 16.11 10.19
N ASN A 148 9.39 16.11 10.19
CA ASN A 148 8.57 17.12 10.85
C ASN A 148 8.07 16.64 12.22
N SER A 149 7.41 17.50 12.99
CA SER A 149 6.52 17.07 14.08
C SER A 149 5.17 16.64 13.52
N SER A 150 4.36 15.91 14.31
CA SER A 150 2.99 15.52 13.90
C SER A 150 2.15 16.75 13.52
N THR A 151 2.21 17.79 14.35
CA THR A 151 1.53 19.08 14.13
C THR A 151 2.01 19.81 12.89
N GLY A 152 3.31 19.78 12.59
CA GLY A 152 3.86 20.35 11.37
C GLY A 152 3.48 19.55 10.12
N MET A 153 3.35 18.22 10.24
CA MET A 153 2.85 17.37 9.16
C MET A 153 1.37 17.66 8.88
N PHE A 154 0.53 17.74 9.91
CA PHE A 154 -0.88 18.11 9.76
C PHE A 154 -1.05 19.51 9.21
N GLN A 155 -0.15 20.43 9.59
CA GLN A 155 -0.09 21.77 9.01
C GLN A 155 0.08 21.74 7.51
N LEU A 156 1.12 21.05 7.05
CA LEU A 156 1.38 20.92 5.62
C LEU A 156 0.24 20.19 4.92
N LEU A 157 -0.36 19.18 5.55
CA LEU A 157 -1.50 18.48 4.96
C LEU A 157 -2.71 19.41 4.78
N ASN A 158 -3.07 20.18 5.81
CA ASN A 158 -4.14 21.18 5.77
C ASN A 158 -3.88 22.25 4.69
N ASP A 159 -2.64 22.74 4.63
CA ASP A 159 -2.20 23.76 3.69
C ASP A 159 -2.24 23.30 2.22
N ASN A 160 -2.26 21.98 2.00
CA ASN A 160 -2.31 21.32 0.70
C ASN A 160 -3.71 20.80 0.33
N ASP A 161 -4.76 21.50 0.74
CA ASP A 161 -6.16 21.09 0.52
C ASP A 161 -6.40 19.65 1.01
N GLU A 162 -5.86 19.35 2.19
CA GLU A 162 -5.95 18.07 2.89
C GLU A 162 -5.26 16.89 2.18
N LYS A 163 -4.42 17.16 1.17
CA LYS A 163 -3.80 16.13 0.32
C LYS A 163 -2.28 16.12 0.49
N GLY A 164 -1.69 14.93 0.41
CA GLY A 164 -0.24 14.84 0.40
C GLY A 164 0.28 13.42 0.33
N ILE A 165 1.59 13.31 0.15
CA ILE A 165 2.29 12.03 0.20
C ILE A 165 3.57 12.16 1.01
N ILE A 166 3.79 11.21 1.92
CA ILE A 166 5.10 10.98 2.55
C ILE A 166 5.80 9.90 1.74
N PHE A 167 6.96 10.23 1.18
CA PHE A 167 7.74 9.30 0.37
C PHE A 167 9.19 9.30 0.86
N GLU A 168 9.58 8.24 1.55
CA GLU A 168 10.92 8.08 2.13
C GLU A 168 11.51 6.70 1.86
N THR A 169 12.64 6.65 1.15
CA THR A 169 13.33 5.39 0.86
C THR A 169 14.31 4.93 1.93
N GLU A 170 14.47 5.72 2.99
CA GLU A 170 15.32 5.40 4.13
C GLU A 170 14.54 5.63 5.41
N GLY A 171 14.02 4.55 5.98
CA GLY A 171 13.13 4.60 7.14
C GLY A 171 13.69 5.26 8.40
N ASP A 172 15.00 5.53 8.49
CA ASP A 172 15.62 6.17 9.67
C ASP A 172 15.05 7.57 9.93
N THR A 173 14.87 8.39 8.89
CA THR A 173 14.35 9.76 9.01
C THR A 173 12.95 9.77 9.62
N LEU A 174 12.04 8.95 9.08
CA LEU A 174 10.68 8.85 9.61
C LEU A 174 10.65 8.18 10.98
N THR A 175 11.50 7.17 11.21
CA THR A 175 11.60 6.48 12.51
C THR A 175 12.00 7.46 13.62
N GLN A 176 12.91 8.41 13.34
CA GLN A 176 13.31 9.43 14.31
C GLN A 176 12.15 10.35 14.68
N ALA A 177 11.40 10.85 13.69
CA ALA A 177 10.22 11.69 13.93
C ALA A 177 9.13 10.94 14.72
N PHE A 178 8.89 9.66 14.40
CA PHE A 178 7.95 8.80 15.12
C PHE A 178 8.39 8.52 16.56
N LYS A 179 9.69 8.41 16.86
CA LYS A 179 10.17 8.19 18.23
C LYS A 179 9.84 9.35 19.17
N SER A 180 9.89 10.59 18.67
CA SER A 180 9.61 11.77 19.51
C SER A 180 8.13 12.01 19.76
N ASP A 181 7.27 11.59 18.84
CA ASP A 181 5.84 11.97 18.84
C ASP A 181 4.92 10.84 18.32
N TYR A 182 5.20 9.61 18.78
CA TYR A 182 4.58 8.39 18.24
C TYR A 182 3.05 8.41 18.30
N GLY A 183 2.50 8.87 19.44
CA GLY A 183 1.07 8.85 19.69
C GLY A 183 0.31 9.67 18.66
N ASP A 184 0.72 10.91 18.46
CA ASP A 184 0.04 11.84 17.56
C ASP A 184 0.28 11.47 16.09
N TYR A 185 1.48 10.99 15.74
CA TYR A 185 1.77 10.48 14.39
C TYR A 185 0.92 9.26 14.02
N SER A 186 0.88 8.25 14.91
CA SER A 186 0.11 7.02 14.67
C SER A 186 -1.40 7.30 14.62
N ASP A 187 -1.92 8.18 15.48
CA ASP A 187 -3.31 8.65 15.41
C ASP A 187 -3.61 9.34 14.07
N GLY A 188 -2.76 10.28 13.66
CA GLY A 188 -2.88 10.99 12.39
C GLY A 188 -2.93 10.05 11.18
N PHE A 189 -2.00 9.08 11.10
CA PHE A 189 -1.98 8.12 10.01
C PHE A 189 -3.23 7.24 10.01
N ARG A 190 -3.74 6.83 11.18
CA ARG A 190 -4.92 5.99 11.31
C ARG A 190 -6.19 6.72 10.87
N LYS A 191 -6.33 8.00 11.25
CA LYS A 191 -7.42 8.88 10.82
C LYS A 191 -7.35 9.19 9.33
N ALA A 192 -6.17 9.58 8.84
CA ALA A 192 -5.94 9.86 7.42
C ALA A 192 -6.24 8.67 6.52
N PHE A 193 -5.92 7.45 6.96
CA PHE A 193 -6.23 6.24 6.20
C PHE A 193 -7.75 6.00 6.04
N HIS A 194 -8.59 6.46 6.97
CA HIS A 194 -10.05 6.38 6.88
C HIS A 194 -10.74 7.67 6.45
N HIS A 195 -9.97 8.73 6.18
CA HIS A 195 -10.52 10.06 5.92
C HIS A 195 -11.41 10.53 7.08
N GLU A 196 -10.99 10.21 8.31
CA GLU A 196 -11.57 10.71 9.56
C GLU A 196 -10.98 12.10 9.86
N PRO A 197 -11.76 13.05 10.39
CA PRO A 197 -11.27 14.38 10.69
C PRO A 197 -10.08 14.39 11.66
N ILE A 198 -9.10 15.27 11.39
CA ILE A 198 -7.96 15.53 12.27
C ILE A 198 -8.08 16.96 12.78
N THR A 199 -8.23 17.12 14.09
CA THR A 199 -8.38 18.42 14.75
C THR A 199 -7.19 18.69 15.65
N TYR A 200 -6.64 19.90 15.60
CA TYR A 200 -5.60 20.34 16.51
C TYR A 200 -5.65 21.85 16.75
N PHE A 201 -5.06 22.31 17.86
CA PHE A 201 -5.04 23.72 18.23
C PHE A 201 -3.62 24.27 18.13
N ARG A 202 -3.41 25.27 17.26
CA ARG A 202 -2.12 25.97 17.14
C ARG A 202 -1.96 26.95 18.29
N ARG A 203 -1.03 26.66 19.20
CA ARG A 203 -0.77 27.51 20.37
C ARG A 203 -0.27 28.91 19.99
N THR A 204 0.54 29.02 18.94
CA THR A 204 1.16 30.28 18.51
C THR A 204 0.12 31.31 18.06
N ASP A 205 -0.82 30.88 17.21
CA ASP A 205 -1.83 31.76 16.60
C ASP A 205 -3.21 31.66 17.27
N ARG A 206 -3.33 30.81 18.31
CA ARG A 206 -4.59 30.47 18.99
C ARG A 206 -5.69 30.05 18.01
N GLU A 207 -5.30 29.28 17.02
CA GLU A 207 -6.13 28.88 15.90
C GLU A 207 -6.57 27.43 16.05
N TYR A 208 -7.88 27.19 15.93
CA TYR A 208 -8.44 25.86 15.77
C TYR A 208 -8.33 25.45 14.31
N VAL A 209 -7.74 24.28 14.05
CA VAL A 209 -7.59 23.71 12.71
C VAL A 209 -8.28 22.37 12.68
N GLU A 210 -9.08 22.16 11.65
CA GLU A 210 -9.77 20.91 11.35
C GLU A 210 -9.49 20.54 9.90
N ILE A 211 -8.94 19.35 9.71
CA ILE A 211 -8.77 18.71 8.41
C ILE A 211 -9.94 17.73 8.30
N GLU A 212 -10.93 18.02 7.47
CA GLU A 212 -12.19 17.27 7.38
C GLU A 212 -11.98 15.89 6.74
N LYS A 213 -11.28 15.84 5.60
CA LYS A 213 -11.05 14.64 4.81
C LYS A 213 -9.58 14.50 4.44
N PRO A 214 -8.70 14.17 5.41
CA PRO A 214 -7.29 13.92 5.13
C PRO A 214 -7.09 12.83 4.07
N LYS A 215 -6.40 13.20 2.99
CA LYS A 215 -6.03 12.37 1.83
C LYS A 215 -4.51 12.21 1.77
N LEU A 216 -3.98 11.48 2.75
CA LEU A 216 -2.55 11.16 2.86
C LEU A 216 -2.28 9.81 2.20
N SER A 217 -1.26 9.73 1.33
CA SER A 217 -0.63 8.46 0.94
C SER A 217 0.78 8.35 1.50
N VAL A 218 1.30 7.12 1.58
CA VAL A 218 2.60 6.87 2.23
C VAL A 218 3.37 5.81 1.46
N VAL A 219 4.62 6.10 1.08
CA VAL A 219 5.56 5.14 0.51
C VAL A 219 6.82 5.15 1.35
N LEU A 220 7.09 4.02 2.00
CA LEU A 220 8.27 3.85 2.84
C LEU A 220 9.09 2.67 2.36
N SER A 221 10.41 2.78 2.49
CA SER A 221 11.26 1.59 2.50
C SER A 221 12.27 1.60 3.61
N GLY A 222 12.54 0.41 4.15
CA GLY A 222 13.44 0.27 5.29
C GLY A 222 13.82 -1.15 5.61
N THR A 223 14.73 -1.31 6.56
CA THR A 223 15.09 -2.63 7.10
C THR A 223 13.99 -3.18 8.01
N PRO A 224 13.94 -4.50 8.27
CA PRO A 224 12.99 -5.05 9.24
C PRO A 224 13.05 -4.37 10.62
N GLY A 225 14.24 -3.94 11.07
CA GLY A 225 14.40 -3.18 12.32
C GLY A 225 13.75 -1.78 12.29
N GLN A 226 13.73 -1.12 11.13
CA GLN A 226 13.04 0.15 10.95
C GLN A 226 11.51 -0.04 10.94
N VAL A 227 11.00 -1.16 10.41
CA VAL A 227 9.57 -1.49 10.53
C VAL A 227 9.17 -1.62 12.00
N ILE A 228 9.95 -2.35 12.80
CA ILE A 228 9.70 -2.50 14.26
C ILE A 228 9.74 -1.15 14.96
N SER A 229 10.65 -0.27 14.55
CA SER A 229 10.77 1.05 15.19
C SER A 229 9.63 2.00 14.81
N LEU A 230 9.08 1.87 13.59
CA LEU A 230 7.93 2.65 13.13
C LEU A 230 6.60 2.08 13.60
N ILE A 231 6.48 0.77 13.74
CA ILE A 231 5.26 0.06 14.12
C ILE A 231 5.66 -0.97 15.20
N PRO A 232 5.77 -0.55 16.46
CA PRO A 232 6.28 -1.40 17.54
C PRO A 232 5.37 -2.60 17.84
N ARG A 233 4.05 -2.46 17.60
CA ARG A 233 3.06 -3.52 17.81
C ARG A 233 2.13 -3.62 16.63
N ALA A 234 1.87 -4.85 16.19
CA ALA A 234 0.95 -5.08 15.08
C ALA A 234 -0.53 -4.82 15.45
N GLU A 235 -0.83 -4.75 16.75
CA GLU A 235 -2.18 -4.63 17.33
C GLU A 235 -2.65 -3.18 17.49
N ASP A 236 -1.78 -2.18 17.27
CA ASP A 236 -2.12 -0.76 17.45
C ASP A 236 -3.01 -0.17 16.34
N GLY A 237 -3.34 -1.00 15.35
CA GLY A 237 -4.16 -0.70 14.20
C GLY A 237 -3.41 -0.04 13.04
N LEU A 238 -2.22 0.53 13.25
CA LEU A 238 -1.46 1.17 12.17
C LEU A 238 -0.92 0.13 11.19
N PHE A 239 -0.40 -1.00 11.70
CA PHE A 239 0.13 -2.10 10.89
C PHE A 239 -0.84 -2.51 9.77
N SER A 240 -2.09 -2.79 10.13
CA SER A 240 -3.11 -3.29 9.18
C SER A 240 -3.45 -2.34 8.04
N ARG A 241 -3.05 -1.06 8.13
CA ARG A 241 -3.31 -0.05 7.10
C ARG A 241 -2.21 -0.01 6.03
N PHE A 242 -1.07 -0.65 6.27
CA PHE A 242 0.03 -0.74 5.31
C PHE A 242 -0.08 -2.01 4.46
N MET A 243 0.16 -1.87 3.16
CA MET A 243 0.62 -2.95 2.32
C MET A 243 2.10 -3.20 2.62
N PHE A 244 2.47 -4.43 2.95
CA PHE A 244 3.87 -4.80 3.12
C PHE A 244 4.36 -5.61 1.93
N TYR A 245 5.58 -5.34 1.49
CA TYR A 245 6.29 -6.17 0.53
C TYR A 245 7.72 -6.39 1.01
N TYR A 246 8.16 -7.65 1.05
CA TYR A 246 9.48 -8.02 1.60
C TYR A 246 10.40 -8.47 0.46
N LEU A 247 11.49 -7.74 0.25
CA LEU A 247 12.51 -8.09 -0.75
C LEU A 247 13.53 -9.05 -0.14
N VAL A 248 13.81 -10.13 -0.87
CA VAL A 248 14.84 -11.09 -0.50
C VAL A 248 16.16 -10.64 -1.11
N MET A 249 17.21 -10.60 -0.29
CA MET A 249 18.54 -10.25 -0.77
C MET A 249 19.04 -11.35 -1.73
N LYS A 250 19.43 -10.96 -2.94
CA LYS A 250 20.20 -11.84 -3.82
C LYS A 250 21.68 -11.70 -3.47
N SER A 251 22.38 -12.81 -3.31
CA SER A 251 23.81 -12.83 -2.97
C SER A 251 24.74 -12.53 -4.16
N GLU A 252 24.19 -12.48 -5.38
CA GLU A 252 24.98 -12.30 -6.60
C GLU A 252 25.42 -10.84 -6.78
N TRP A 253 26.70 -10.65 -7.07
CA TRP A 253 27.25 -9.34 -7.42
C TRP A 253 26.81 -8.97 -8.84
N ILE A 254 25.94 -7.97 -8.94
CA ILE A 254 25.49 -7.43 -10.22
C ILE A 254 26.61 -6.54 -10.78
N ASN A 255 26.95 -6.69 -12.07
CA ASN A 255 27.90 -5.80 -12.74
C ASN A 255 27.27 -4.41 -12.94
N PRO A 256 27.72 -3.36 -12.23
CA PRO A 256 27.13 -2.03 -12.35
C PRO A 256 27.55 -1.29 -13.62
N TYR A 257 28.47 -1.87 -14.41
CA TYR A 257 29.02 -1.28 -15.62
C TYR A 257 28.44 -1.90 -16.90
N ASP A 258 27.40 -2.73 -16.79
CA ASP A 258 26.72 -3.25 -17.97
C ASP A 258 26.07 -2.09 -18.76
N LYS A 259 26.49 -1.92 -20.02
CA LYS A 259 26.02 -0.86 -20.93
C LYS A 259 24.91 -1.36 -21.87
N SER A 260 24.31 -2.52 -21.56
CA SER A 260 23.27 -3.15 -22.38
C SER A 260 22.00 -2.30 -22.52
N ASP A 261 21.71 -1.41 -21.57
CA ASP A 261 20.59 -0.46 -21.64
C ASP A 261 21.10 0.92 -22.07
N THR A 262 20.68 1.39 -23.24
CA THR A 262 21.21 2.59 -23.92
C THR A 262 20.56 3.89 -23.47
N GLU A 263 19.45 3.83 -22.72
CA GLU A 263 18.68 5.00 -22.28
C GLU A 263 18.57 5.03 -20.75
N ASP A 264 18.90 6.18 -20.15
CA ASP A 264 18.88 6.40 -18.71
C ASP A 264 17.48 6.15 -18.13
N LEU A 265 17.38 5.20 -17.19
CA LEU A 265 16.15 4.83 -16.50
C LEU A 265 15.45 6.04 -15.85
N ASP A 266 16.22 7.04 -15.36
CA ASP A 266 15.62 8.28 -14.86
C ASP A 266 14.92 9.08 -15.95
N LEU A 267 15.46 9.11 -17.17
CA LEU A 267 14.80 9.78 -18.30
C LEU A 267 13.49 9.08 -18.66
N LYS A 268 13.45 7.75 -18.66
CA LYS A 268 12.23 6.98 -18.92
C LYS A 268 11.14 7.29 -17.89
N TYR A 269 11.48 7.30 -16.61
CA TYR A 269 10.53 7.65 -15.53
C TYR A 269 10.13 9.14 -15.52
N LYS A 270 11.00 10.05 -15.96
CA LYS A 270 10.64 11.46 -16.16
C LYS A 270 9.60 11.61 -17.27
N LYS A 271 9.73 10.88 -18.39
CA LYS A 271 8.72 10.85 -19.46
C LYS A 271 7.38 10.31 -18.97
N LEU A 272 7.39 9.24 -18.17
CA LEU A 272 6.16 8.76 -17.51
C LEU A 272 5.55 9.84 -16.61
N GLY A 273 6.37 10.57 -15.86
CA GLY A 273 5.89 11.69 -15.04
C GLY A 273 5.37 12.87 -15.86
N ASP A 274 5.93 13.13 -17.05
CA ASP A 274 5.39 14.12 -17.97
C ASP A 274 3.99 13.72 -18.46
N ASN A 275 3.81 12.46 -18.88
CA ASN A 275 2.52 11.93 -19.32
C ASN A 275 1.48 11.95 -18.20
N PHE A 276 1.86 11.49 -16.99
CA PHE A 276 0.96 11.48 -15.84
C PHE A 276 0.60 12.89 -15.38
N PHE A 277 1.48 13.88 -15.53
CA PHE A 277 1.18 15.27 -15.20
C PHE A 277 0.09 15.87 -16.10
N GLU A 278 0.06 15.52 -17.39
CA GLU A 278 -1.03 15.93 -18.28
C GLU A 278 -2.36 15.32 -17.85
N PHE A 279 -2.36 14.04 -17.50
CA PHE A 279 -3.54 13.37 -16.97
C PHE A 279 -3.99 13.95 -15.61
N TYR A 280 -3.06 14.28 -14.73
CA TYR A 280 -3.34 14.95 -13.45
C TYR A 280 -4.06 16.30 -13.65
N LYS A 281 -3.62 17.10 -14.63
CA LYS A 281 -4.29 18.36 -14.97
C LYS A 281 -5.71 18.11 -15.48
N LEU A 282 -5.87 17.14 -16.39
CA LEU A 282 -7.17 16.73 -16.90
C LEU A 282 -8.14 16.35 -15.77
N LEU A 283 -7.70 15.52 -14.81
CA LEU A 283 -8.49 15.14 -13.63
C LEU A 283 -8.79 16.32 -12.69
N ASN A 284 -7.92 17.33 -12.62
CA ASN A 284 -8.16 18.51 -11.81
C ASN A 284 -9.11 19.51 -12.46
N ASP A 285 -9.27 19.46 -13.78
CA ASP A 285 -10.20 20.29 -14.54
C ASP A 285 -11.59 19.63 -14.66
N SER A 286 -11.72 18.33 -14.39
CA SER A 286 -13.00 17.59 -14.42
C SER A 286 -13.82 17.71 -13.13
N ASP A 287 -15.06 17.24 -13.13
CA ASP A 287 -15.83 17.02 -11.90
C ASP A 287 -15.32 15.81 -11.09
N GLU A 288 -15.94 15.54 -9.94
CA GLU A 288 -15.64 14.32 -9.17
C GLU A 288 -16.02 13.05 -9.94
N ILE A 289 -15.13 12.05 -9.89
CA ILE A 289 -15.28 10.79 -10.60
C ILE A 289 -15.60 9.70 -9.58
N LYS A 290 -16.78 9.11 -9.70
CA LYS A 290 -17.18 7.96 -8.89
C LYS A 290 -16.69 6.67 -9.55
N ILE A 291 -15.92 5.88 -8.83
CA ILE A 291 -15.59 4.50 -9.24
C ILE A 291 -16.51 3.53 -8.51
N SER A 292 -17.11 2.62 -9.28
CA SER A 292 -17.95 1.53 -8.79
C SER A 292 -17.38 0.17 -9.20
N ILE A 293 -17.83 -0.86 -8.50
CA ILE A 293 -17.71 -2.26 -8.94
C ILE A 293 -19.12 -2.77 -9.23
N SER A 294 -19.23 -3.76 -10.12
CA SER A 294 -20.51 -4.40 -10.39
C SER A 294 -21.00 -5.22 -9.19
N ASP A 295 -22.30 -5.52 -9.13
CA ASP A 295 -22.87 -6.37 -8.07
C ASP A 295 -22.20 -7.74 -8.02
N VAL A 296 -21.89 -8.32 -9.20
CA VAL A 296 -21.18 -9.60 -9.33
C VAL A 296 -19.76 -9.52 -8.75
N GLN A 297 -19.02 -8.44 -9.03
CA GLN A 297 -17.71 -8.19 -8.43
C GLN A 297 -17.81 -7.96 -6.91
N GLY A 298 -18.89 -7.33 -6.45
CA GLY A 298 -19.20 -7.17 -5.03
C GLY A 298 -19.38 -8.50 -4.31
N GLU A 299 -20.21 -9.40 -4.86
CA GLU A 299 -20.44 -10.75 -4.33
C GLU A 299 -19.16 -11.59 -4.29
N LYS A 300 -18.39 -11.59 -5.39
CA LYS A 300 -17.08 -12.28 -5.47
C LYS A 300 -16.11 -11.76 -4.40
N SER A 301 -16.08 -10.44 -4.19
CA SER A 301 -15.22 -9.82 -3.16
C SER A 301 -15.64 -10.26 -1.77
N PHE A 302 -16.94 -10.22 -1.48
CA PHE A 302 -17.49 -10.66 -0.20
C PHE A 302 -17.15 -12.13 0.09
N GLU A 303 -17.34 -13.02 -0.88
CA GLU A 303 -17.02 -14.44 -0.75
C GLU A 303 -15.51 -14.66 -0.49
N TYR A 304 -14.66 -14.01 -1.29
CA TYR A 304 -13.21 -14.11 -1.16
C TYR A 304 -12.71 -13.66 0.23
N PHE A 305 -13.08 -12.46 0.66
CA PHE A 305 -12.62 -11.92 1.93
C PHE A 305 -13.24 -12.64 3.14
N SER A 306 -14.47 -13.17 3.01
CA SER A 306 -15.09 -14.01 4.04
C SER A 306 -14.31 -15.32 4.24
N LYS A 307 -13.95 -16.00 3.14
CA LYS A 307 -13.09 -17.20 3.18
C LYS A 307 -11.70 -16.90 3.75
N LEU A 308 -11.11 -15.77 3.34
CA LEU A 308 -9.80 -15.35 3.84
C LEU A 308 -9.85 -15.06 5.35
N GLN A 309 -10.89 -14.37 5.84
CA GLN A 309 -11.06 -14.11 7.26
C GLN A 309 -11.23 -15.43 8.04
N ALA A 310 -12.13 -16.31 7.60
CA ALA A 310 -12.37 -17.61 8.23
C ALA A 310 -11.09 -18.46 8.28
N LYS A 311 -10.23 -18.39 7.26
CA LYS A 311 -8.91 -19.06 7.26
C LYS A 311 -8.04 -18.57 8.42
N TYR A 312 -7.95 -17.26 8.64
CA TYR A 312 -7.10 -16.69 9.69
C TYR A 312 -7.72 -16.80 11.09
N GLU A 313 -9.05 -16.80 11.22
CA GLU A 313 -9.75 -17.14 12.47
C GLU A 313 -9.45 -18.59 12.88
N ASN A 314 -9.27 -19.47 11.89
CA ASN A 314 -8.88 -20.85 12.14
C ASN A 314 -7.41 -21.03 12.50
N ILE A 315 -6.54 -20.06 12.28
CA ILE A 315 -5.09 -20.21 12.53
C ILE A 315 -4.68 -19.58 13.88
N ASP A 316 -5.65 -19.17 14.71
CA ASP A 316 -5.47 -18.49 16.01
C ASP A 316 -4.58 -17.24 15.90
N SER A 317 -4.68 -16.51 14.78
CA SER A 317 -4.05 -15.21 14.62
C SER A 317 -5.10 -14.11 14.76
N ASP A 318 -5.70 -13.99 15.95
CA ASP A 318 -6.72 -12.97 16.23
C ASP A 318 -6.23 -11.56 15.85
N GLY A 319 -4.93 -11.29 16.06
CA GLY A 319 -4.31 -10.02 15.66
C GLY A 319 -4.18 -9.81 14.15
N PHE A 320 -4.27 -10.85 13.30
CA PHE A 320 -4.17 -10.71 11.84
C PHE A 320 -5.52 -10.44 11.16
N ILE A 321 -6.65 -10.65 11.81
CA ILE A 321 -7.98 -10.39 11.23
C ILE A 321 -8.16 -8.93 10.80
N ALA A 322 -7.62 -7.99 11.57
CA ALA A 322 -7.61 -6.58 11.20
C ALA A 322 -6.93 -6.32 9.84
N ASN A 323 -5.86 -7.07 9.54
CA ASN A 323 -5.17 -6.98 8.24
C ASN A 323 -6.06 -7.47 7.11
N VAL A 324 -6.78 -8.58 7.29
CA VAL A 324 -7.68 -9.12 6.27
C VAL A 324 -8.79 -8.11 5.93
N ARG A 325 -9.41 -7.51 6.95
CA ARG A 325 -10.48 -6.50 6.74
C ARG A 325 -9.97 -5.24 6.05
N ARG A 326 -8.78 -4.77 6.41
CA ARG A 326 -8.16 -3.60 5.77
C ARG A 326 -7.67 -3.91 4.37
N LEU A 327 -7.25 -5.15 4.07
CA LEU A 327 -6.95 -5.59 2.72
C LEU A 327 -8.18 -5.52 1.79
N GLY A 328 -9.40 -5.69 2.30
CA GLY A 328 -10.64 -5.47 1.52
C GLY A 328 -10.84 -4.01 1.10
N LEU A 329 -10.57 -3.06 1.99
CA LEU A 329 -10.58 -1.64 1.62
C LEU A 329 -9.42 -1.29 0.67
N ILE A 330 -8.23 -1.84 0.92
CA ILE A 330 -7.06 -1.67 0.05
C ILE A 330 -7.34 -2.21 -1.36
N SER A 331 -7.98 -3.38 -1.49
CA SER A 331 -8.33 -3.93 -2.80
C SER A 331 -9.28 -3.00 -3.56
N PHE A 332 -10.28 -2.43 -2.87
CA PHE A 332 -11.16 -1.45 -3.50
C PHE A 332 -10.40 -0.19 -3.96
N ARG A 333 -9.44 0.30 -3.17
CA ARG A 333 -8.57 1.42 -3.58
C ARG A 333 -7.64 1.08 -4.74
N LEU A 334 -7.09 -0.12 -4.79
CA LEU A 334 -6.32 -0.62 -5.93
C LEU A 334 -7.18 -0.64 -7.20
N ILE A 335 -8.43 -1.12 -7.10
CA ILE A 335 -9.43 -1.08 -8.17
C ILE A 335 -9.64 0.36 -8.65
N MET A 336 -9.89 1.31 -7.74
CA MET A 336 -10.05 2.73 -8.08
C MET A 336 -8.88 3.26 -8.89
N ILE A 337 -7.65 2.92 -8.51
CA ILE A 337 -6.44 3.40 -9.20
C ILE A 337 -6.31 2.78 -10.58
N LEU A 338 -6.49 1.46 -10.72
CA LEU A 338 -6.42 0.80 -12.03
C LEU A 338 -7.48 1.34 -12.98
N THR A 339 -8.73 1.43 -12.52
CA THR A 339 -9.85 1.97 -13.32
C THR A 339 -9.64 3.44 -13.68
N THR A 340 -9.07 4.26 -12.79
CA THR A 340 -8.72 5.65 -13.12
C THR A 340 -7.66 5.71 -14.20
N LEU A 341 -6.64 4.85 -14.17
CA LEU A 341 -5.62 4.81 -15.23
C LEU A 341 -6.18 4.33 -16.58
N ARG A 342 -7.30 3.60 -16.61
CA ARG A 342 -8.02 3.32 -17.87
C ARG A 342 -8.67 4.56 -18.47
N ILE A 343 -9.11 5.52 -17.65
CA ILE A 343 -9.62 6.80 -18.15
C ILE A 343 -8.51 7.54 -18.93
N MET A 344 -7.26 7.43 -18.49
CA MET A 344 -6.11 7.98 -19.22
C MET A 344 -5.94 7.37 -20.62
N GLU A 345 -6.37 6.11 -20.81
CA GLU A 345 -6.28 5.38 -22.08
C GLU A 345 -7.46 5.67 -23.02
N ASP A 346 -8.64 5.94 -22.45
CA ASP A 346 -9.88 6.18 -23.19
C ASP A 346 -9.90 7.54 -23.92
N GLY A 347 -9.03 8.49 -23.54
CA GLY A 347 -8.87 9.79 -24.20
C GLY A 347 -9.16 10.98 -23.28
N SER A 348 -9.66 12.09 -23.86
CA SER A 348 -9.81 13.37 -23.14
C SER A 348 -11.13 13.53 -22.38
N ASP A 349 -12.12 12.68 -22.61
CA ASP A 349 -13.42 12.80 -21.96
C ASP A 349 -13.41 12.08 -20.61
N VAL A 350 -13.37 12.86 -19.53
CA VAL A 350 -13.41 12.33 -18.16
C VAL A 350 -14.86 12.11 -17.73
N PRO A 351 -15.28 10.87 -17.40
CA PRO A 351 -16.65 10.60 -16.98
C PRO A 351 -16.88 10.97 -15.51
N ASN A 352 -18.13 11.24 -15.14
CA ASN A 352 -18.53 11.43 -13.74
C ASN A 352 -18.64 10.11 -12.95
N GLU A 353 -18.84 9.00 -13.64
CA GLU A 353 -18.90 7.66 -13.06
C GLU A 353 -18.23 6.65 -14.00
N ARG A 354 -17.46 5.71 -13.43
CA ARG A 354 -16.81 4.64 -14.16
C ARG A 354 -16.86 3.34 -13.36
N GLU A 355 -17.47 2.32 -13.94
CA GLU A 355 -17.45 0.97 -13.39
C GLU A 355 -16.12 0.26 -13.69
N CYS A 356 -15.64 -0.53 -12.74
CA CYS A 356 -14.44 -1.35 -12.88
C CYS A 356 -14.63 -2.47 -13.90
N SER A 357 -13.68 -2.62 -14.82
CA SER A 357 -13.66 -3.77 -15.73
C SER A 357 -13.31 -5.07 -15.00
N ASP A 358 -13.81 -6.21 -15.50
CA ASP A 358 -13.46 -7.52 -14.95
C ASP A 358 -11.95 -7.80 -15.00
N ILE A 359 -11.25 -7.27 -16.02
CA ILE A 359 -9.81 -7.42 -16.18
C ILE A 359 -9.06 -6.72 -15.03
N ASP A 360 -9.44 -5.49 -14.71
CA ASP A 360 -8.80 -4.73 -13.63
C ASP A 360 -9.19 -5.31 -12.26
N TYR A 361 -10.45 -5.74 -12.09
CA TYR A 361 -10.91 -6.43 -10.89
C TYR A 361 -10.10 -7.71 -10.60
N ASP A 362 -9.98 -8.60 -11.60
CA ASP A 362 -9.24 -9.85 -11.49
C ASP A 362 -7.74 -9.60 -11.28
N SER A 363 -7.20 -8.55 -11.89
CA SER A 363 -5.81 -8.12 -11.67
C SER A 363 -5.56 -7.77 -10.21
N VAL A 364 -6.45 -7.01 -9.58
CA VAL A 364 -6.34 -6.69 -8.15
C VAL A 364 -6.48 -7.95 -7.29
N LEU A 365 -7.44 -8.83 -7.57
CA LEU A 365 -7.58 -10.08 -6.82
C LEU A 365 -6.36 -11.00 -6.91
N LYS A 366 -5.60 -10.98 -8.01
CA LYS A 366 -4.31 -11.69 -8.13
C LYS A 366 -3.22 -11.11 -7.21
N MET A 367 -3.28 -9.82 -6.87
CA MET A 367 -2.32 -9.17 -5.98
C MET A 367 -2.57 -9.50 -4.50
N ILE A 368 -3.83 -9.64 -4.09
CA ILE A 368 -4.21 -9.76 -2.66
C ILE A 368 -3.58 -10.98 -1.95
N PRO A 369 -3.56 -12.20 -2.51
CA PRO A 369 -2.90 -13.34 -1.87
C PRO A 369 -1.42 -13.08 -1.59
N ILE A 370 -0.72 -12.46 -2.55
CA ILE A 370 0.71 -12.18 -2.47
C ILE A 370 0.98 -11.14 -1.38
N LEU A 371 0.24 -10.03 -1.39
CA LEU A 371 0.30 -9.02 -0.33
C LEU A 371 -0.02 -9.60 1.05
N THR A 372 -0.99 -10.52 1.13
CA THR A 372 -1.33 -11.22 2.37
C THR A 372 -0.14 -12.02 2.88
N HIS A 373 0.57 -12.76 2.02
CA HIS A 373 1.78 -13.52 2.40
C HIS A 373 2.92 -12.61 2.90
N HIS A 374 3.15 -11.47 2.26
CA HIS A 374 4.15 -10.51 2.71
C HIS A 374 3.77 -9.83 4.03
N SER A 375 2.54 -9.33 4.17
CA SER A 375 2.04 -8.77 5.43
C SER A 375 2.11 -9.78 6.56
N ARG A 376 1.80 -11.05 6.30
CA ARG A 376 1.94 -12.14 7.26
C ARG A 376 3.39 -12.31 7.73
N LYS A 377 4.36 -12.32 6.80
CA LYS A 377 5.78 -12.43 7.15
C LYS A 377 6.22 -11.30 8.08
N VAL A 378 5.81 -10.06 7.78
CA VAL A 378 6.17 -8.90 8.61
C VAL A 378 5.46 -8.95 9.95
N PHE A 379 4.16 -9.25 9.98
CA PHE A 379 3.35 -9.37 11.21
C PHE A 379 3.98 -10.31 12.23
N PHE A 380 4.35 -11.53 11.80
CA PHE A 380 4.99 -12.49 12.70
C PHE A 380 6.45 -12.13 13.02
N THR A 381 7.11 -11.30 12.21
CA THR A 381 8.45 -10.78 12.55
C THR A 381 8.36 -9.71 13.64
N LEU A 382 7.32 -8.87 13.65
CA LEU A 382 7.08 -7.92 14.73
C LEU A 382 6.78 -8.63 16.06
N ASN A 383 5.87 -9.62 16.03
CA ASN A 383 5.47 -10.33 17.25
C ASN A 383 6.59 -11.23 17.85
N LYS A 384 7.60 -11.63 17.05
CA LYS A 384 8.79 -12.35 17.52
C LYS A 384 9.61 -11.55 18.54
N VAL A 385 9.53 -10.22 18.52
CA VAL A 385 10.22 -9.36 19.49
C VAL A 385 9.61 -9.52 20.90
N GLU A 386 8.36 -9.99 21.02
CA GLU A 386 7.68 -10.19 22.30
C GLU A 386 7.61 -11.67 22.76
N LYS A 387 7.70 -12.67 21.86
CA LYS A 387 7.79 -14.12 22.22
C LYS A 387 8.59 -14.94 21.18
N PRO A 388 9.39 -15.95 21.61
CA PRO A 388 10.19 -16.76 20.68
C PRO A 388 9.32 -17.79 19.95
N ALA A 389 8.85 -17.44 18.74
CA ALA A 389 8.87 -18.28 17.53
C ALA A 389 7.92 -17.68 16.48
N GLY A 390 8.39 -17.60 15.24
CA GLY A 390 7.54 -17.45 14.06
C GLY A 390 7.85 -18.60 13.11
N HIS A 391 7.59 -19.78 13.64
CA HIS A 391 7.19 -20.92 12.84
C HIS A 391 5.69 -20.77 12.58
N LYS A 392 5.28 -21.06 11.35
CA LYS A 392 3.87 -21.34 11.07
C LYS A 392 3.38 -22.36 12.09
N SER A 393 2.19 -22.19 12.65
CA SER A 393 1.68 -23.22 13.56
C SER A 393 1.57 -24.54 12.79
N SER A 394 1.73 -25.70 13.44
CA SER A 394 1.57 -26.98 12.74
C SER A 394 0.22 -27.05 12.02
N LYS A 395 -0.82 -26.43 12.60
CA LYS A 395 -2.15 -26.25 11.99
C LYS A 395 -2.12 -25.42 10.71
N GLU A 396 -1.42 -24.28 10.72
CA GLU A 396 -1.26 -23.42 9.56
C GLU A 396 -0.55 -24.14 8.41
N GLU A 397 0.60 -24.75 8.70
CA GLU A 397 1.35 -25.46 7.66
C GLU A 397 0.55 -26.62 7.08
N PHE A 398 -0.25 -27.29 7.91
CA PHE A 398 -1.15 -28.34 7.47
C PHE A 398 -2.19 -27.81 6.49
N ILE A 399 -2.84 -26.68 6.79
CA ILE A 399 -3.84 -26.05 5.92
C ILE A 399 -3.24 -25.63 4.58
N GLU A 400 -2.05 -25.01 4.59
CA GLU A 400 -1.39 -24.55 3.36
C GLU A 400 -0.88 -25.69 2.48
N ALA A 401 -0.61 -26.86 3.06
CA ALA A 401 -0.20 -28.04 2.32
C ALA A 401 -1.36 -28.82 1.68
N LEU A 402 -2.62 -28.46 1.95
CA LEU A 402 -3.79 -29.14 1.37
C LEU A 402 -3.93 -28.80 -0.13
N PRO A 403 -3.88 -29.80 -1.04
CA PRO A 403 -4.09 -29.58 -2.47
C PRO A 403 -5.50 -29.05 -2.81
N LYS A 404 -5.72 -28.60 -4.05
CA LYS A 404 -7.06 -28.21 -4.57
C LYS A 404 -8.08 -29.32 -4.38
N THR A 405 -7.74 -30.57 -4.67
CA THR A 405 -8.58 -31.74 -4.41
C THR A 405 -7.77 -32.78 -3.65
N PHE A 406 -8.36 -33.36 -2.61
CA PHE A 406 -7.65 -34.32 -1.76
C PHE A 406 -8.61 -35.25 -1.01
N SER A 407 -8.10 -36.41 -0.63
CA SER A 407 -8.83 -37.43 0.13
C SER A 407 -8.50 -37.42 1.63
N ARG A 408 -9.25 -38.20 2.42
CA ARG A 408 -8.92 -38.46 3.83
C ARG A 408 -7.52 -39.03 4.01
N LYS A 409 -7.09 -39.90 3.10
CA LYS A 409 -5.75 -40.49 3.15
C LYS A 409 -4.67 -39.44 2.93
N ASP A 410 -4.91 -38.49 2.03
CA ASP A 410 -3.96 -37.45 1.68
C ASP A 410 -3.74 -36.48 2.84
N TYR A 411 -4.82 -35.94 3.44
CA TYR A 411 -4.64 -35.03 4.57
C TYR A 411 -4.09 -35.74 5.81
N ILE A 412 -4.40 -37.02 6.05
CA ILE A 412 -3.78 -37.77 7.17
C ILE A 412 -2.28 -37.95 6.93
N SER A 413 -1.86 -38.20 5.68
CA SER A 413 -0.45 -38.28 5.32
C SER A 413 0.27 -36.94 5.55
N ILE A 414 -0.33 -35.83 5.11
CA ILE A 414 0.19 -34.47 5.32
C ILE A 414 0.28 -34.15 6.83
N ALA A 415 -0.77 -34.49 7.59
CA ALA A 415 -0.81 -34.29 9.04
C ALA A 415 0.30 -35.06 9.76
N LYS A 416 0.52 -36.33 9.39
CA LYS A 416 1.57 -37.18 9.96
C LYS A 416 2.96 -36.61 9.68
N ASN A 417 3.20 -36.13 8.45
CA ASN A 417 4.47 -35.47 8.08
C ASN A 417 4.73 -34.19 8.88
N LYS A 418 3.69 -33.59 9.48
CA LYS A 418 3.74 -32.36 10.28
C LYS A 418 3.59 -32.60 11.78
N GLY A 419 3.60 -33.86 12.23
CA GLY A 419 3.48 -34.22 13.65
C GLY A 419 2.09 -34.02 14.26
N ILE A 420 1.04 -33.93 13.43
CA ILE A 420 -0.35 -33.74 13.87
C ILE A 420 -1.05 -35.10 14.00
N LYS A 421 -1.71 -35.34 15.13
CA LYS A 421 -2.50 -36.56 15.36
C LYS A 421 -3.72 -36.61 14.45
N ASP A 422 -4.07 -37.80 13.95
CA ASP A 422 -5.21 -38.02 13.04
C ASP A 422 -6.51 -37.37 13.53
N LYS A 423 -6.88 -37.57 14.80
CA LYS A 423 -8.10 -36.98 15.40
C LYS A 423 -8.07 -35.45 15.42
N THR A 424 -6.89 -34.86 15.60
CA THR A 424 -6.70 -33.40 15.55
C THR A 424 -6.83 -32.89 14.11
N ALA A 425 -6.24 -33.59 13.13
CA ALA A 425 -6.39 -33.26 11.72
C ALA A 425 -7.85 -33.38 11.25
N GLU A 426 -8.58 -34.41 11.68
CA GLU A 426 -10.02 -34.56 11.44
C GLU A 426 -10.84 -33.40 12.03
N GLY A 427 -10.49 -32.95 13.24
CA GLY A 427 -11.10 -31.78 13.85
C GLY A 427 -10.86 -30.51 13.03
N TYR A 428 -9.64 -30.33 12.51
CA TYR A 428 -9.32 -29.21 11.61
C TYR A 428 -10.11 -29.27 10.31
N ILE A 429 -10.12 -30.42 9.62
CA ILE A 429 -10.89 -30.60 8.38
C ILE A 429 -12.39 -30.36 8.63
N SER A 430 -12.95 -30.88 9.72
CA SER A 430 -14.37 -30.69 10.06
C SER A 430 -14.71 -29.23 10.29
N LYS A 431 -13.85 -28.48 10.98
CA LYS A 431 -14.01 -27.04 11.20
C LYS A 431 -13.90 -26.25 9.89
N LEU A 432 -12.92 -26.56 9.05
CA LEU A 432 -12.75 -25.92 7.72
C LEU A 432 -13.91 -26.20 6.76
N VAL A 433 -14.53 -27.39 6.84
CA VAL A 433 -15.76 -27.71 6.10
C VAL A 433 -16.93 -26.89 6.62
N LYS A 434 -17.08 -26.80 7.95
CA LYS A 434 -18.13 -25.99 8.58
C LYS A 434 -18.02 -24.51 8.19
N ASP A 435 -16.79 -24.00 8.12
CA ASP A 435 -16.50 -22.59 7.83
C ASP A 435 -16.41 -22.31 6.31
N GLY A 436 -16.77 -23.28 5.45
CA GLY A 436 -16.85 -23.10 3.99
C GLY A 436 -15.51 -22.98 3.26
N ILE A 437 -14.38 -23.28 3.92
CA ILE A 437 -13.03 -23.26 3.35
C ILE A 437 -12.75 -24.55 2.55
N LEU A 438 -13.37 -25.65 2.98
CA LEU A 438 -13.32 -26.94 2.29
C LEU A 438 -14.73 -27.37 1.90
N TYR A 439 -14.91 -27.79 0.65
CA TYR A 439 -16.15 -28.42 0.21
C TYR A 439 -16.01 -29.94 0.22
N LYS A 440 -16.93 -30.65 0.89
CA LYS A 440 -16.94 -32.12 0.90
C LYS A 440 -17.66 -32.65 -0.34
N LYS A 441 -16.90 -32.95 -1.40
CA LYS A 441 -17.43 -33.44 -2.68
C LYS A 441 -18.13 -34.80 -2.55
N SER A 442 -17.56 -35.72 -1.78
CA SER A 442 -18.11 -37.06 -1.54
C SER A 442 -17.50 -37.70 -0.29
N HIS A 443 -17.86 -38.94 0.03
CA HIS A 443 -17.30 -39.63 1.19
C HIS A 443 -15.76 -39.67 1.09
N ASN A 444 -15.08 -39.10 2.10
CA ASN A 444 -13.63 -38.96 2.18
C ASN A 444 -12.94 -38.10 1.09
N ASN A 445 -13.66 -37.31 0.29
CA ASN A 445 -13.06 -36.43 -0.72
C ASN A 445 -13.47 -34.96 -0.50
N TYR A 446 -12.48 -34.08 -0.60
CA TYR A 446 -12.60 -32.66 -0.28
C TYR A 446 -12.03 -31.79 -1.41
N ILE A 447 -12.58 -30.60 -1.57
CA ILE A 447 -12.09 -29.55 -2.46
C ILE A 447 -11.68 -28.35 -1.60
N ASN A 448 -10.45 -27.87 -1.76
CA ASN A 448 -9.98 -26.64 -1.12
C ASN A 448 -10.44 -25.43 -1.94
N THR A 449 -11.36 -24.65 -1.38
CA THR A 449 -11.98 -23.52 -2.09
C THR A 449 -11.13 -22.25 -2.05
N LEU A 450 -9.95 -22.29 -1.42
CA LEU A 450 -8.98 -21.17 -1.42
C LEU A 450 -8.22 -21.04 -2.74
N PHE A 451 -8.12 -22.13 -3.50
CA PHE A 451 -7.58 -22.09 -4.85
C PHE A 451 -8.72 -21.74 -5.82
N PRO A 452 -8.51 -20.87 -6.82
CA PRO A 452 -9.50 -20.61 -7.87
C PRO A 452 -9.86 -21.91 -8.61
N GLU A 453 -11.01 -21.94 -9.27
CA GLU A 453 -11.26 -22.99 -10.28
C GLU A 453 -10.35 -22.67 -11.46
N ASP A 454 -9.56 -23.66 -11.90
CA ASP A 454 -8.94 -23.56 -13.22
C ASP A 454 -10.12 -23.42 -14.18
N GLY A 455 -10.24 -22.25 -14.82
CA GLY A 455 -11.24 -22.04 -15.85
C GLY A 455 -11.14 -23.19 -16.84
N GLU A 456 -12.27 -23.82 -17.14
CA GLU A 456 -12.37 -24.76 -18.25
C GLU A 456 -11.73 -24.10 -19.47
N SER A 457 -10.69 -24.77 -19.95
CA SER A 457 -9.82 -24.39 -21.07
C SER A 457 -10.55 -24.01 -22.34
#